data_AF-A0A0Q8GJK9-F1
#
_entry.id   AF-A0A0Q8GJK9-F1
#
_cell.length_a   1.000
_cell.length_b   1.000
_cell.length_c   1.000
_cell.angle_alpha   90.00
_cell.angle_beta   90.00
_cell.angle_gamma   90.00
#
_symmetry.space_group_name_H-M   'P 1'
#
loop_
_entity.id
_entity.type
_entity.pdbx_description
1 polymer ?
#
loop_
_entity_poly.entity_id
_entity_poly.type
_entity_poly.pdbx_seq_one_letter_code
_entity_poly.pdbx_strand_id
1 'polypeptide(L)'
;MRRLLATALLALPLAAHAWGADGHQTVATIAAGLIKGSPAEARVAALLGDISLPLASLWGDCVKGISPSQGYTYPSPGKYPACAPLETPERIAEMADYVRRNDRQCVMGSDEDSCHKQTHYADIAVQRSRYLLGFTGTRVDDVAGASRAAILVLQGRPAPGQPNFKSQREALLALVHLVGDIHQPLHVGSVYLDAQGRRVDPDKGGFDRTSFTIGGNSFNLVPASPTGPKNLHAYWDNVPDEFRPRRVDAAWLAQARRVQPNAGDPAGWPERWATQSLAQAGAAFDGLKFSDRQGSQWNLTLPSGYAARANAIKRQQLTIAGARLAEVLKAVFPK
;
A
#
# COMPACT_ATOMS: atom_id res chain seq x y z
N MET A 1 16.61 17.76 48.35
CA MET A 1 15.96 16.74 47.50
C MET A 1 15.05 17.44 46.49
N ARG A 2 15.51 17.70 45.27
CA ARG A 2 14.68 18.25 44.18
C ARG A 2 14.23 17.10 43.30
N ARG A 3 12.93 16.76 43.32
CA ARG A 3 12.33 15.78 42.42
C ARG A 3 12.09 16.46 41.07
N LEU A 4 12.87 16.09 40.05
CA LEU A 4 12.59 16.42 38.66
C LEU A 4 11.47 15.50 38.18
N LEU A 5 10.29 16.07 37.93
CA LEU A 5 9.21 15.41 37.20
C LEU A 5 9.62 15.35 35.72
N ALA A 6 10.03 14.16 35.27
CA ALA A 6 10.20 13.89 33.85
C ALA A 6 8.82 13.72 33.21
N THR A 7 8.38 14.73 32.47
CA THR A 7 7.22 14.64 31.59
C THR A 7 7.57 13.72 30.42
N ALA A 8 7.09 12.48 30.47
CA ALA A 8 7.16 11.57 29.34
C ALA A 8 6.26 12.11 28.22
N LEU A 9 6.85 12.66 27.15
CA LEU A 9 6.12 12.89 25.90
C LEU A 9 5.72 11.53 25.33
N LEU A 10 4.43 11.22 25.39
CA LEU A 10 3.83 10.12 24.63
C LEU A 10 3.93 10.45 23.13
N ALA A 11 4.96 9.91 22.48
CA ALA A 11 5.02 9.87 21.03
C ALA A 11 3.92 8.92 20.54
N LEU A 12 2.85 9.45 19.98
CA LEU A 12 1.85 8.66 19.26
C LEU A 12 2.55 7.98 18.06
N PRO A 13 2.39 6.66 17.88
CA PRO A 13 2.92 5.99 16.72
C PRO A 13 2.13 6.47 15.50
N LEU A 14 2.79 7.27 14.65
CA LEU A 14 2.36 7.48 13.28
C LEU A 14 2.63 6.17 12.54
N ALA A 15 1.62 5.28 12.54
CA ALA A 15 1.64 4.11 11.68
C ALA A 15 1.76 4.58 10.23
N ALA A 16 2.57 3.90 9.45
CA ALA A 16 2.77 4.23 8.05
C ALA A 16 1.88 3.40 7.13
N HIS A 17 1.51 3.99 6.00
CA HIS A 17 0.37 3.60 5.20
C HIS A 17 0.68 3.91 3.74
N ALA A 18 0.97 2.89 2.94
CA ALA A 18 0.74 2.80 1.50
C ALA A 18 0.77 4.06 0.66
N TRP A 19 0.09 4.18 -0.47
CA TRP A 19 -0.13 5.57 -0.86
C TRP A 19 -0.89 6.23 0.30
N GLY A 20 -0.51 7.43 0.74
CA GLY A 20 -1.40 8.16 1.64
C GLY A 20 -2.75 8.39 0.94
N ALA A 21 -3.76 8.82 1.69
CA ALA A 21 -5.12 9.00 1.15
C ALA A 21 -5.17 9.74 -0.20
N ASP A 22 -4.38 10.81 -0.35
CA ASP A 22 -4.27 11.58 -1.60
C ASP A 22 -3.78 10.72 -2.79
N GLY A 23 -2.80 9.85 -2.58
CA GLY A 23 -2.26 9.00 -3.65
C GLY A 23 -3.26 7.92 -4.08
N HIS A 24 -3.91 7.25 -3.12
CA HIS A 24 -4.99 6.29 -3.42
C HIS A 24 -6.14 6.92 -4.19
N GLN A 25 -6.62 8.07 -3.72
CA GLN A 25 -7.69 8.78 -4.39
C GLN A 25 -7.25 9.27 -5.79
N THR A 26 -5.98 9.58 -6.00
CA THR A 26 -5.46 10.00 -7.31
C THR A 26 -5.46 8.84 -8.29
N VAL A 27 -4.97 7.67 -7.87
CA VAL A 27 -5.03 6.43 -8.66
C VAL A 27 -6.47 6.14 -9.09
N ALA A 28 -7.40 6.18 -8.13
CA ALA A 28 -8.81 5.92 -8.40
C ALA A 28 -9.50 7.02 -9.22
N THR A 29 -9.09 8.29 -9.09
CA THR A 29 -9.60 9.40 -9.91
C THR A 29 -9.15 9.28 -11.36
N ILE A 30 -7.89 8.92 -11.59
CA ILE A 30 -7.40 8.61 -12.94
C ILE A 30 -8.21 7.44 -13.51
N ALA A 31 -8.37 6.36 -12.74
CA ALA A 31 -9.11 5.18 -13.20
C ALA A 31 -10.57 5.51 -13.56
N ALA A 32 -11.27 6.27 -12.73
CA ALA A 32 -12.63 6.75 -12.98
C ALA A 32 -12.73 7.52 -14.31
N GLY A 33 -11.79 8.44 -14.56
CA GLY A 33 -11.74 9.19 -15.83
C GLY A 33 -11.47 8.32 -17.07
N LEU A 34 -10.82 7.17 -16.91
CA LEU A 34 -10.49 6.24 -17.99
C LEU A 34 -11.59 5.20 -18.28
N ILE A 35 -12.43 4.88 -17.30
CA ILE A 35 -13.58 3.97 -17.48
C ILE A 35 -14.87 4.70 -17.81
N LYS A 36 -14.92 6.04 -17.73
CA LYS A 36 -16.10 6.84 -18.04
C LYS A 36 -16.75 6.45 -19.38
N GLY A 37 -18.06 6.20 -19.36
CA GLY A 37 -18.88 5.77 -20.48
C GLY A 37 -18.74 4.29 -20.87
N SER A 38 -17.99 3.49 -20.12
CA SER A 38 -17.79 2.06 -20.41
C SER A 38 -18.71 1.16 -19.55
N PRO A 39 -18.96 -0.10 -19.96
CA PRO A 39 -19.67 -1.06 -19.12
C PRO A 39 -19.03 -1.26 -17.74
N ALA A 40 -17.70 -1.13 -17.65
CA ALA A 40 -16.99 -1.20 -16.38
C ALA A 40 -17.38 -0.08 -15.42
N GLU A 41 -17.64 1.15 -15.89
CA GLU A 41 -18.15 2.23 -15.04
C GLU A 41 -19.52 1.86 -14.46
N ALA A 42 -20.44 1.38 -15.30
CA ALA A 42 -21.78 0.97 -14.87
C ALA A 42 -21.72 -0.17 -13.84
N ARG A 43 -20.87 -1.18 -14.07
CA ARG A 43 -20.71 -2.30 -13.15
C ARG A 43 -20.05 -1.90 -11.83
N VAL A 44 -19.03 -1.04 -11.87
CA VAL A 44 -18.40 -0.47 -10.67
C VAL A 44 -19.41 0.33 -9.86
N ALA A 45 -20.19 1.20 -10.50
CA ALA A 45 -21.22 1.99 -9.82
C ALA A 45 -22.29 1.09 -9.16
N ALA A 46 -22.74 0.05 -9.86
CA ALA A 46 -23.71 -0.90 -9.32
C ALA A 46 -23.18 -1.67 -8.10
N LEU A 47 -21.90 -2.05 -8.10
CA LEU A 47 -21.29 -2.77 -6.98
C LEU A 47 -20.99 -1.86 -5.77
N LEU A 48 -20.49 -0.65 -6.01
CA LEU A 48 -20.11 0.28 -4.94
C LEU A 48 -21.32 0.99 -4.32
N GLY A 49 -22.39 1.18 -5.08
CA GLY A 49 -23.59 1.89 -4.63
C GLY A 49 -23.31 3.37 -4.41
N ASP A 50 -23.38 3.81 -3.16
CA ASP A 50 -23.19 5.21 -2.75
C ASP A 50 -21.72 5.60 -2.53
N ILE A 51 -20.78 4.65 -2.66
CA ILE A 51 -19.35 4.91 -2.55
C ILE A 51 -18.77 5.24 -3.93
N SER A 52 -18.18 6.42 -4.06
CA SER A 52 -17.44 6.78 -5.29
C SER A 52 -16.15 5.95 -5.43
N LEU A 53 -15.67 5.73 -6.66
CA LEU A 53 -14.42 5.00 -6.88
C LEU A 53 -13.21 5.61 -6.13
N PRO A 54 -13.03 6.94 -6.07
CA PRO A 54 -12.02 7.55 -5.20
C PRO A 54 -12.22 7.25 -3.72
N LEU A 55 -13.44 7.29 -3.20
CA LEU A 55 -13.68 6.96 -1.79
C LEU A 55 -13.41 5.47 -1.50
N ALA A 56 -13.78 4.57 -2.42
CA ALA A 56 -13.49 3.14 -2.32
C ALA A 56 -12.00 2.85 -2.19
N SER A 57 -11.13 3.66 -2.79
CA SER A 57 -9.67 3.50 -2.69
C SER A 57 -9.10 3.65 -1.28
N LEU A 58 -9.86 4.25 -0.35
CA LEU A 58 -9.47 4.41 1.04
C LEU A 58 -9.86 3.21 1.91
N TRP A 59 -10.74 2.33 1.41
CA TRP A 59 -11.34 1.28 2.22
C TRP A 59 -10.30 0.36 2.86
N GLY A 60 -9.25 -0.03 2.12
CA GLY A 60 -8.19 -0.89 2.65
C GLY A 60 -7.47 -0.29 3.86
N ASP A 61 -7.15 1.00 3.84
CA ASP A 61 -6.53 1.67 4.98
C ASP A 61 -7.51 1.89 6.14
N CYS A 62 -8.77 2.20 5.85
CA CYS A 62 -9.78 2.32 6.92
C CYS A 62 -10.04 0.98 7.60
N VAL A 63 -10.00 -0.13 6.86
CA VAL A 63 -10.08 -1.49 7.41
C VAL A 63 -8.98 -1.75 8.45
N LYS A 64 -7.78 -1.17 8.30
CA LYS A 64 -6.69 -1.26 9.29
C LYS A 64 -7.04 -0.66 10.65
N GLY A 65 -8.08 0.16 10.71
CA GLY A 65 -8.64 0.73 11.95
C GLY A 65 -9.43 -0.28 12.78
N ILE A 66 -9.81 -1.43 12.22
CA ILE A 66 -10.45 -2.51 12.98
C ILE A 66 -9.40 -3.22 13.85
N SER A 67 -9.71 -3.40 15.13
CA SER A 67 -8.81 -3.98 16.13
C SER A 67 -9.25 -5.39 16.54
N PRO A 68 -8.61 -6.47 16.05
CA PRO A 68 -8.91 -7.84 16.49
C PRO A 68 -8.77 -8.04 18.00
N SER A 69 -7.73 -7.46 18.61
CA SER A 69 -7.47 -7.52 20.05
C SER A 69 -8.54 -6.84 20.91
N GLN A 70 -9.40 -6.03 20.30
CA GLN A 70 -10.53 -5.36 20.95
C GLN A 70 -11.87 -5.88 20.41
N GLY A 71 -11.93 -7.16 20.04
CA GLY A 71 -13.16 -7.80 19.58
C GLY A 71 -13.65 -7.32 18.22
N TYR A 72 -12.73 -6.95 17.32
CA TYR A 72 -13.03 -6.44 15.98
C TYR A 72 -13.81 -5.12 15.97
N THR A 73 -13.55 -4.26 16.95
CA THR A 73 -14.12 -2.91 17.04
C THR A 73 -13.30 -1.90 16.23
N TYR A 74 -13.86 -0.70 16.01
CA TYR A 74 -13.15 0.45 15.42
C TYR A 74 -12.91 1.50 16.52
N PRO A 75 -11.82 1.41 17.30
CA PRO A 75 -11.69 2.13 18.58
C PRO A 75 -11.33 3.61 18.42
N SER A 76 -11.03 4.08 17.22
CA SER A 76 -10.62 5.48 17.00
C SER A 76 -11.27 6.10 15.75
N PRO A 77 -12.61 6.25 15.72
CA PRO A 77 -13.28 7.02 14.68
C PRO A 77 -12.67 8.43 14.56
N GLY A 78 -12.51 8.92 13.33
CA GLY A 78 -11.97 10.24 13.03
C GLY A 78 -10.44 10.35 13.18
N LYS A 79 -9.73 9.27 13.57
CA LYS A 79 -8.25 9.28 13.64
C LYS A 79 -7.63 9.70 12.32
N TYR A 80 -8.21 9.24 11.21
CA TYR A 80 -7.83 9.64 9.87
C TYR A 80 -9.00 10.39 9.22
N PRO A 81 -8.88 11.71 8.99
CA PRO A 81 -9.96 12.49 8.40
C PRO A 81 -10.49 11.96 7.07
N ALA A 82 -9.62 11.31 6.27
CA ALA A 82 -10.00 10.71 5.00
C ALA A 82 -10.92 9.48 5.15
N CYS A 83 -10.86 8.77 6.29
CA CYS A 83 -11.73 7.63 6.58
C CYS A 83 -13.11 8.04 7.10
N ALA A 84 -13.29 9.27 7.57
CA ALA A 84 -14.55 9.73 8.17
C ALA A 84 -15.81 9.39 7.34
N PRO A 85 -15.82 9.50 5.99
CA PRO A 85 -16.98 9.12 5.21
C PRO A 85 -17.29 7.60 5.25
N LEU A 86 -16.31 6.75 5.54
CA LEU A 86 -16.45 5.29 5.64
C LEU A 86 -16.72 4.80 7.07
N GLU A 87 -16.75 5.69 8.07
CA GLU A 87 -16.90 5.35 9.48
C GLU A 87 -18.38 5.37 9.95
N THR A 88 -19.31 4.93 9.10
CA THR A 88 -20.71 4.70 9.53
C THR A 88 -20.84 3.35 10.23
N PRO A 89 -21.86 3.13 11.08
CA PRO A 89 -22.06 1.84 11.76
C PRO A 89 -22.10 0.64 10.79
N GLU A 90 -22.76 0.78 9.64
CA GLU A 90 -22.91 -0.27 8.64
C GLU A 90 -21.58 -0.60 7.96
N ARG A 91 -20.81 0.45 7.61
CA ARG A 91 -19.51 0.30 6.93
C ARG A 91 -18.45 -0.21 7.89
N ILE A 92 -18.46 0.23 9.16
CA ILE A 92 -17.62 -0.34 10.22
C ILE A 92 -17.95 -1.81 10.43
N ALA A 93 -19.24 -2.19 10.46
CA ALA A 93 -19.63 -3.59 10.57
C ALA A 93 -19.16 -4.42 9.36
N GLU A 94 -19.20 -3.87 8.16
CA GLU A 94 -18.63 -4.50 6.96
C GLU A 94 -17.12 -4.71 7.07
N MET A 95 -16.37 -3.68 7.47
CA MET A 95 -14.92 -3.77 7.70
C MET A 95 -14.60 -4.80 8.80
N ALA A 96 -15.36 -4.79 9.89
CA ALA A 96 -15.19 -5.74 10.99
C ALA A 96 -15.44 -7.19 10.56
N ASP A 97 -16.44 -7.43 9.72
CA ASP A 97 -16.70 -8.76 9.15
C ASP A 97 -15.57 -9.21 8.21
N TYR A 98 -15.07 -8.31 7.34
CA TYR A 98 -13.91 -8.60 6.50
C TYR A 98 -12.70 -8.99 7.35
N VAL A 99 -12.37 -8.19 8.38
CA VAL A 99 -11.24 -8.51 9.26
C VAL A 99 -11.50 -9.82 9.99
N ARG A 100 -12.66 -10.04 10.61
CA ARG A 100 -12.95 -11.29 11.32
C ARG A 100 -12.78 -12.55 10.46
N ARG A 101 -13.16 -12.51 9.18
CA ARG A 101 -13.00 -13.66 8.26
C ARG A 101 -11.57 -13.85 7.78
N ASN A 102 -10.74 -12.81 7.85
CA ASN A 102 -9.36 -12.80 7.36
C ASN A 102 -8.31 -12.70 8.48
N ASP A 103 -8.76 -12.55 9.72
CA ASP A 103 -7.93 -12.53 10.90
C ASP A 103 -7.55 -13.97 11.24
N ARG A 104 -6.36 -14.32 10.78
CA ARG A 104 -5.75 -15.63 11.00
C ARG A 104 -5.01 -15.60 12.34
N GLN A 105 -4.68 -16.78 12.85
CA GLN A 105 -3.44 -16.91 13.61
C GLN A 105 -2.25 -16.90 12.61
N CYS A 106 -2.13 -15.86 11.78
CA CYS A 106 -0.95 -15.73 10.91
C CYS A 106 0.29 -15.60 11.79
N VAL A 107 1.44 -16.01 11.26
CA VAL A 107 2.71 -15.67 11.90
C VAL A 107 2.90 -14.17 11.72
N MET A 108 2.51 -13.40 12.73
CA MET A 108 2.71 -11.96 12.75
C MET A 108 4.21 -11.63 12.64
N GLY A 109 4.56 -10.66 11.80
CA GLY A 109 5.85 -9.99 11.87
C GLY A 109 6.05 -9.33 13.23
N SER A 110 7.28 -8.96 13.57
CA SER A 110 7.61 -8.27 14.83
C SER A 110 6.99 -6.86 14.96
N ASP A 111 6.41 -6.36 13.88
CA ASP A 111 5.94 -5.01 13.61
C ASP A 111 4.47 -4.96 13.15
N GLU A 112 3.86 -6.13 12.98
CA GLU A 112 2.49 -6.28 12.52
C GLU A 112 1.63 -6.76 13.69
N ASP A 113 0.55 -6.04 13.96
CA ASP A 113 -0.38 -6.37 15.05
C ASP A 113 -1.59 -7.20 14.57
N SER A 114 -1.70 -7.48 13.26
CA SER A 114 -2.83 -8.20 12.66
C SER A 114 -2.60 -8.62 11.20
N CYS A 115 -3.20 -9.73 10.79
CA CYS A 115 -2.96 -10.36 9.49
C CYS A 115 -3.47 -9.54 8.30
N HIS A 116 -4.58 -8.82 8.47
CA HIS A 116 -5.16 -8.05 7.36
C HIS A 116 -4.23 -6.91 6.91
N LYS A 117 -3.36 -6.40 7.79
CA LYS A 117 -2.35 -5.38 7.44
C LYS A 117 -1.27 -5.91 6.51
N GLN A 118 -0.97 -7.20 6.57
CA GLN A 118 0.03 -7.87 5.73
C GLN A 118 -0.36 -7.96 4.26
N THR A 119 -1.64 -7.76 3.94
CA THR A 119 -2.15 -7.84 2.57
C THR A 119 -1.76 -6.63 1.72
N HIS A 120 -1.19 -5.59 2.33
CA HIS A 120 -0.88 -4.31 1.68
C HIS A 120 0.52 -4.24 1.07
N TYR A 121 1.41 -5.19 1.35
CA TYR A 121 2.78 -5.13 0.86
C TYR A 121 3.44 -6.51 0.72
N ALA A 122 4.57 -6.53 0.02
CA ALA A 122 5.59 -7.55 0.06
C ALA A 122 6.94 -6.85 0.34
N ASP A 123 7.77 -7.37 1.24
CA ASP A 123 9.05 -6.74 1.58
C ASP A 123 10.21 -7.38 0.83
N ILE A 124 10.18 -7.37 -0.49
CA ILE A 124 11.16 -8.14 -1.28
C ILE A 124 12.49 -7.41 -1.29
N ALA A 125 13.58 -8.12 -0.96
CA ALA A 125 14.92 -7.55 -1.04
C ALA A 125 15.21 -7.01 -2.45
N VAL A 126 15.61 -5.73 -2.56
CA VAL A 126 15.89 -5.06 -3.85
C VAL A 126 17.00 -5.70 -4.68
N GLN A 127 17.74 -6.67 -4.13
CA GLN A 127 18.70 -7.52 -4.84
C GLN A 127 18.01 -8.51 -5.80
N ARG A 128 16.69 -8.71 -5.69
CA ARG A 128 15.91 -9.58 -6.57
C ARG A 128 15.48 -8.80 -7.82
N SER A 129 15.48 -9.48 -8.97
CA SER A 129 15.07 -8.88 -10.26
C SER A 129 13.58 -9.06 -10.57
N ARG A 130 12.84 -9.82 -9.75
CA ARG A 130 11.41 -10.10 -9.94
C ARG A 130 10.71 -10.49 -8.65
N TYR A 131 9.39 -10.38 -8.67
CA TYR A 131 8.52 -11.03 -7.69
C TYR A 131 8.56 -12.56 -7.91
N LEU A 132 8.73 -13.31 -6.83
CA LEU A 132 8.59 -14.77 -6.81
C LEU A 132 8.31 -15.23 -5.38
N LEU A 133 7.27 -16.07 -5.21
CA LEU A 133 7.00 -16.70 -3.92
C LEU A 133 8.21 -17.51 -3.44
N GLY A 134 8.49 -17.43 -2.14
CA GLY A 134 9.62 -18.10 -1.49
C GLY A 134 10.82 -17.19 -1.24
N PHE A 135 10.86 -16.00 -1.84
CA PHE A 135 11.77 -14.96 -1.37
C PHE A 135 11.33 -14.42 -0.01
N THR A 136 12.30 -14.00 0.80
CA THR A 136 12.03 -13.29 2.06
C THR A 136 11.10 -12.11 1.79
N GLY A 137 10.05 -11.99 2.60
CA GLY A 137 9.05 -10.92 2.48
C GLY A 137 7.87 -11.23 1.54
N THR A 138 7.88 -12.35 0.82
CA THR A 138 6.74 -12.78 -0.03
C THR A 138 5.80 -13.75 0.70
N ARG A 139 4.50 -13.64 0.42
CA ARG A 139 3.46 -14.52 0.95
C ARG A 139 2.36 -14.72 -0.08
N VAL A 140 1.63 -15.83 0.02
CA VAL A 140 0.48 -16.09 -0.89
C VAL A 140 -0.65 -15.08 -0.74
N ASP A 141 -0.70 -14.39 0.40
CA ASP A 141 -1.69 -13.36 0.76
C ASP A 141 -1.07 -11.96 0.86
N ASP A 142 0.14 -11.75 0.33
CA ASP A 142 0.73 -10.42 0.16
C ASP A 142 -0.06 -9.57 -0.87
N VAL A 143 0.37 -8.34 -1.12
CA VAL A 143 -0.32 -7.41 -2.04
C VAL A 143 -0.56 -7.99 -3.44
N ALA A 144 0.34 -8.82 -3.97
CA ALA A 144 0.16 -9.45 -5.27
C ALA A 144 -0.86 -10.59 -5.19
N GLY A 145 -0.75 -11.43 -4.17
CA GLY A 145 -1.69 -12.53 -3.91
C GLY A 145 -3.11 -12.03 -3.64
N ALA A 146 -3.25 -11.02 -2.79
CA ALA A 146 -4.53 -10.40 -2.44
C ALA A 146 -5.21 -9.73 -3.65
N SER A 147 -4.44 -9.01 -4.47
CA SER A 147 -4.93 -8.44 -5.73
C SER A 147 -5.40 -9.53 -6.69
N ARG A 148 -4.66 -10.63 -6.82
CA ARG A 148 -5.04 -11.79 -7.65
C ARG A 148 -6.33 -12.42 -7.16
N ALA A 149 -6.48 -12.65 -5.85
CA ALA A 149 -7.71 -13.19 -5.26
C ALA A 149 -8.92 -12.29 -5.56
N ALA A 150 -8.76 -10.98 -5.41
CA ALA A 150 -9.82 -10.02 -5.72
C ALA A 150 -10.22 -10.06 -7.19
N ILE A 151 -9.25 -10.11 -8.11
CA ILE A 151 -9.50 -10.23 -9.56
C ILE A 151 -10.27 -11.52 -9.89
N LEU A 152 -9.88 -12.66 -9.30
CA LEU A 152 -10.58 -13.92 -9.51
C LEU A 152 -12.05 -13.85 -9.07
N VAL A 153 -12.33 -13.27 -7.89
CA VAL A 153 -13.70 -13.09 -7.39
C VAL A 153 -14.52 -12.16 -8.30
N LEU A 154 -13.92 -11.08 -8.80
CA LEU A 154 -14.58 -10.17 -9.75
C LEU A 154 -14.87 -10.84 -11.10
N GLN A 155 -14.06 -11.81 -11.52
CA GLN A 155 -14.32 -12.66 -12.69
C GLN A 155 -15.33 -13.79 -12.41
N GLY A 156 -15.84 -13.92 -11.19
CA GLY A 156 -16.72 -15.04 -10.79
C GLY A 156 -16.01 -16.39 -10.70
N ARG A 157 -14.67 -16.38 -10.60
CA ARG A 157 -13.84 -17.59 -10.49
C ARG A 157 -13.58 -17.92 -9.01
N PRO A 158 -13.39 -19.20 -8.66
CA PRO A 158 -12.93 -19.57 -7.32
C PRO A 158 -11.59 -18.89 -6.97
N ALA A 159 -11.52 -18.33 -5.77
CA ALA A 159 -10.30 -17.76 -5.20
C ALA A 159 -10.02 -18.42 -3.84
N PRO A 160 -9.50 -19.66 -3.83
CA PRO A 160 -9.18 -20.34 -2.58
C PRO A 160 -8.02 -19.63 -1.88
N GLY A 161 -8.02 -19.61 -0.55
CA GLY A 161 -7.01 -18.94 0.23
C GLY A 161 -7.50 -17.59 0.73
N GLN A 162 -6.58 -16.64 0.94
CA GLN A 162 -6.93 -15.32 1.46
C GLN A 162 -6.26 -14.17 0.73
N PRO A 163 -6.89 -12.97 0.76
CA PRO A 163 -8.14 -12.65 1.47
C PRO A 163 -9.38 -13.38 0.94
N ASN A 164 -10.19 -13.90 1.85
CA ASN A 164 -11.48 -14.48 1.55
C ASN A 164 -12.47 -13.33 1.40
N PHE A 165 -12.86 -13.03 0.16
CA PHE A 165 -13.85 -12.01 -0.14
C PHE A 165 -15.25 -12.61 -0.15
N LYS A 166 -16.18 -12.07 0.66
CA LYS A 166 -17.56 -12.60 0.70
C LYS A 166 -18.40 -12.24 -0.52
N SER A 167 -17.95 -11.25 -1.31
CA SER A 167 -18.70 -10.73 -2.45
C SER A 167 -17.80 -10.03 -3.46
N GLN A 168 -18.34 -9.81 -4.67
CA GLN A 168 -17.69 -8.97 -5.68
C GLN A 168 -17.52 -7.52 -5.20
N ARG A 169 -18.44 -6.99 -4.39
CA ARG A 169 -18.32 -5.63 -3.84
C ARG A 169 -17.10 -5.51 -2.93
N GLU A 170 -16.93 -6.46 -2.03
CA GLU A 170 -15.79 -6.46 -1.10
C GLU A 170 -14.46 -6.67 -1.84
N ALA A 171 -14.42 -7.58 -2.82
CA ALA A 171 -13.27 -7.76 -3.70
C ALA A 171 -12.95 -6.48 -4.50
N LEU A 172 -13.97 -5.74 -4.97
CA LEU A 172 -13.78 -4.47 -5.67
C LEU A 172 -13.19 -3.39 -4.75
N LEU A 173 -13.72 -3.23 -3.54
CA LEU A 173 -13.18 -2.29 -2.54
C LEU A 173 -11.70 -2.56 -2.25
N ALA A 174 -11.35 -3.83 -2.02
CA ALA A 174 -9.98 -4.23 -1.79
C ALA A 174 -9.10 -3.99 -3.01
N LEU A 175 -9.51 -4.43 -4.21
CA LEU A 175 -8.70 -4.28 -5.43
C LEU A 175 -8.39 -2.81 -5.75
N VAL A 176 -9.35 -1.91 -5.59
CA VAL A 176 -9.17 -0.48 -5.87
C VAL A 176 -8.06 0.11 -4.99
N HIS A 177 -7.99 -0.31 -3.73
CA HIS A 177 -6.91 0.08 -2.82
C HIS A 177 -5.58 -0.59 -3.18
N LEU A 178 -5.58 -1.93 -3.31
CA LEU A 178 -4.37 -2.73 -3.50
C LEU A 178 -3.64 -2.45 -4.83
N VAL A 179 -4.35 -2.01 -5.88
CA VAL A 179 -3.70 -1.55 -7.11
C VAL A 179 -2.89 -0.27 -6.85
N GLY A 180 -3.30 0.57 -5.91
CA GLY A 180 -2.45 1.66 -5.42
C GLY A 180 -1.19 1.10 -4.76
N ASP A 181 -1.37 0.28 -3.73
CA ASP A 181 -0.29 -0.30 -2.91
C ASP A 181 0.78 -0.97 -3.75
N ILE A 182 0.39 -1.87 -4.64
CA ILE A 182 1.35 -2.64 -5.45
C ILE A 182 2.20 -1.77 -6.38
N HIS A 183 1.81 -0.52 -6.63
CA HIS A 183 2.57 0.46 -7.41
C HIS A 183 3.33 1.47 -6.54
N GLN A 184 3.15 1.47 -5.22
CA GLN A 184 4.03 2.19 -4.29
C GLN A 184 5.34 1.38 -4.18
N PRO A 185 6.51 1.91 -4.59
CA PRO A 185 7.75 1.13 -4.62
C PRO A 185 8.10 0.41 -3.30
N LEU A 186 7.95 1.09 -2.16
CA LEU A 186 8.27 0.59 -0.83
C LEU A 186 7.21 -0.38 -0.27
N HIS A 187 6.09 -0.58 -0.97
CA HIS A 187 5.13 -1.64 -0.69
C HIS A 187 5.49 -2.98 -1.34
N VAL A 188 6.54 -3.01 -2.17
CA VAL A 188 6.96 -4.24 -2.85
C VAL A 188 8.44 -4.53 -2.64
N GLY A 189 9.27 -3.50 -2.58
CA GLY A 189 10.71 -3.67 -2.36
C GLY A 189 11.17 -3.07 -1.05
N SER A 190 12.15 -3.74 -0.44
CA SER A 190 12.77 -3.33 0.81
C SER A 190 14.29 -3.55 0.78
N VAL A 191 14.98 -2.91 1.71
CA VAL A 191 16.40 -3.15 1.97
C VAL A 191 16.53 -3.79 3.34
N TYR A 192 17.43 -4.75 3.47
CA TYR A 192 17.73 -5.41 4.73
C TYR A 192 19.10 -4.95 5.20
N LEU A 193 19.22 -4.62 6.49
CA LEU A 193 20.44 -4.05 7.05
C LEU A 193 20.97 -4.88 8.21
N ASP A 194 22.28 -4.93 8.37
CA ASP A 194 22.91 -5.37 9.63
C ASP A 194 22.84 -4.28 10.71
N ALA A 195 23.36 -4.58 11.90
CA ALA A 195 23.39 -3.65 13.02
C ALA A 195 24.23 -2.37 12.75
N GLN A 196 25.12 -2.39 11.75
CA GLN A 196 25.92 -1.23 11.33
C GLN A 196 25.33 -0.51 10.12
N GLY A 197 24.06 -0.81 9.77
CA GLY A 197 23.38 -0.17 8.65
C GLY A 197 23.90 -0.59 7.26
N ARG A 198 24.67 -1.68 7.17
CA ARG A 198 25.14 -2.20 5.89
C ARG A 198 24.10 -3.12 5.29
N ARG A 199 23.94 -3.04 3.96
CA ARG A 199 22.98 -3.87 3.23
C ARG A 199 23.38 -5.35 3.30
N VAL A 200 22.42 -6.19 3.64
CA VAL A 200 22.53 -7.65 3.62
C VAL A 200 21.49 -8.24 2.67
N ASP A 201 21.73 -9.47 2.24
CA ASP A 201 20.81 -10.24 1.40
C ASP A 201 20.15 -11.33 2.27
N PRO A 202 18.87 -11.18 2.64
CA PRO A 202 18.21 -12.09 3.59
C PRO A 202 18.04 -13.49 3.02
N ASP A 203 18.01 -13.64 1.69
CA ASP A 203 17.87 -14.96 1.04
C ASP A 203 19.20 -15.72 0.97
N LYS A 204 20.33 -15.07 1.27
CA LYS A 204 21.66 -15.69 1.33
C LYS A 204 22.20 -15.83 2.74
N GLY A 205 22.05 -14.78 3.55
CA GLY A 205 22.58 -14.71 4.91
C GLY A 205 21.60 -15.15 6.01
N GLY A 206 20.36 -15.46 5.64
CA GLY A 206 19.25 -15.66 6.56
C GLY A 206 18.59 -14.33 6.96
N PHE A 207 17.32 -14.41 7.35
CA PHE A 207 16.54 -13.25 7.78
C PHE A 207 16.59 -13.09 9.30
N ASP A 208 17.28 -12.04 9.76
CA ASP A 208 17.19 -11.58 11.14
C ASP A 208 15.97 -10.67 11.33
N ARG A 209 14.94 -11.22 11.96
CA ARG A 209 13.70 -10.48 12.26
C ARG A 209 13.94 -9.25 13.12
N THR A 210 14.96 -9.25 13.96
CA THR A 210 15.21 -8.09 14.82
C THR A 210 15.65 -6.90 13.99
N SER A 211 16.37 -7.11 12.88
CA SER A 211 16.86 -6.05 12.00
C SER A 211 15.93 -5.76 10.81
N PHE A 212 14.67 -6.17 10.91
CA PHE A 212 13.69 -5.90 9.87
C PHE A 212 13.42 -4.40 9.72
N THR A 213 13.42 -3.93 8.47
CA THR A 213 13.35 -2.51 8.12
C THR A 213 11.92 -2.05 7.80
N ILE A 214 10.98 -3.00 7.75
CA ILE A 214 9.53 -2.77 7.68
C ILE A 214 9.17 -1.89 6.47
N GLY A 215 9.59 -2.29 5.26
CA GLY A 215 9.40 -1.50 4.04
C GLY A 215 9.99 -0.09 4.07
N GLY A 216 10.89 0.20 5.01
CA GLY A 216 11.45 1.54 5.23
C GLY A 216 10.80 2.37 6.35
N ASN A 217 9.87 1.79 7.10
CA ASN A 217 9.29 2.42 8.29
C ASN A 217 10.27 2.60 9.44
N SER A 218 11.28 1.74 9.49
CA SER A 218 12.36 1.84 10.47
C SER A 218 13.41 2.90 10.11
N PHE A 219 13.24 3.67 9.02
CA PHE A 219 14.20 4.68 8.59
C PHE A 219 13.74 6.10 8.93
N ASN A 220 14.20 6.62 10.06
CA ASN A 220 13.93 7.99 10.47
C ASN A 220 14.66 8.98 9.59
N LEU A 221 13.94 9.99 9.09
CA LEU A 221 14.53 11.05 8.29
C LEU A 221 15.22 12.08 9.20
N VAL A 222 16.48 12.36 8.89
CA VAL A 222 17.30 13.35 9.61
C VAL A 222 17.85 14.38 8.61
N PRO A 223 17.56 15.69 8.79
CA PRO A 223 16.74 16.26 9.86
C PRO A 223 15.25 15.89 9.73
N ALA A 224 14.56 15.78 10.87
CA ALA A 224 13.13 15.51 10.88
C ALA A 224 12.36 16.74 10.37
N SER A 225 11.48 16.55 9.39
CA SER A 225 10.59 17.61 8.92
C SER A 225 9.59 17.99 10.02
N PRO A 226 9.34 19.27 10.35
CA PRO A 226 8.37 19.64 11.38
C PRO A 226 6.95 19.18 11.06
N THR A 227 6.51 19.39 9.83
CA THR A 227 5.14 19.15 9.33
C THR A 227 5.05 18.02 8.31
N GLY A 228 6.19 17.45 7.90
CA GLY A 228 6.27 16.41 6.89
C GLY A 228 6.48 15.00 7.46
N PRO A 229 6.67 14.02 6.56
CA PRO A 229 6.92 12.63 6.93
C PRO A 229 8.18 12.52 7.81
N LYS A 230 8.10 11.66 8.82
CA LYS A 230 9.18 11.44 9.80
C LYS A 230 10.07 10.25 9.43
N ASN A 231 9.55 9.32 8.63
CA ASN A 231 10.29 8.15 8.15
C ASN A 231 10.24 8.07 6.61
N LEU A 232 11.09 7.22 6.03
CA LEU A 232 11.22 7.07 4.58
C LEU A 232 9.95 6.53 3.92
N HIS A 233 9.30 5.54 4.51
CA HIS A 233 8.10 4.94 3.94
C HIS A 233 6.96 5.96 3.86
N ALA A 234 6.65 6.64 4.97
CA ALA A 234 5.71 7.75 5.01
C ALA A 234 6.08 8.88 4.02
N TYR A 235 7.37 9.07 3.73
CA TYR A 235 7.81 10.01 2.71
C TYR A 235 7.42 9.56 1.30
N TRP A 236 7.49 8.28 0.99
CA TRP A 236 7.02 7.73 -0.28
C TRP A 236 5.50 7.70 -0.39
N ASP A 237 4.82 7.39 0.71
CA ASP A 237 3.36 7.39 0.83
C ASP A 237 2.77 8.77 0.54
N ASN A 238 3.42 9.81 1.08
CA ASN A 238 2.96 11.19 0.92
C ASN A 238 3.27 11.71 -0.49
N VAL A 239 2.23 12.21 -1.17
CA VAL A 239 2.36 12.83 -2.49
C VAL A 239 2.30 14.35 -2.37
N PRO A 240 3.08 15.09 -3.18
CA PRO A 240 3.03 16.55 -3.20
C PRO A 240 1.68 17.04 -3.77
N ASP A 241 1.38 18.32 -3.56
CA ASP A 241 0.07 18.89 -3.87
C ASP A 241 -0.33 18.74 -5.34
N GLU A 242 0.64 18.82 -6.24
CA GLU A 242 0.46 18.71 -7.69
C GLU A 242 -0.03 17.33 -8.12
N PHE A 243 0.11 16.32 -7.26
CA PHE A 243 -0.29 14.94 -7.54
C PHE A 243 -1.59 14.57 -6.84
N ARG A 244 -2.26 15.50 -6.14
CA ARG A 244 -3.52 15.23 -5.45
C ARG A 244 -4.68 15.01 -6.43
N PRO A 245 -5.79 14.38 -6.00
CA PRO A 245 -6.90 14.01 -6.89
C PRO A 245 -7.48 15.20 -7.68
N ARG A 246 -7.57 16.38 -7.03
CA ARG A 246 -8.06 17.62 -7.65
C ARG A 246 -7.19 18.16 -8.79
N ARG A 247 -5.98 17.63 -8.97
CA ARG A 247 -5.03 17.99 -10.02
C ARG A 247 -5.04 17.01 -11.19
N VAL A 248 -5.88 15.97 -11.14
CA VAL A 248 -6.08 15.06 -12.27
C VAL A 248 -6.90 15.78 -13.35
N ASP A 249 -6.24 16.11 -14.44
CA ASP A 249 -6.81 16.82 -15.58
C ASP A 249 -6.83 15.97 -16.87
N ALA A 250 -7.34 16.54 -17.96
CA ALA A 250 -7.42 15.85 -19.24
C ALA A 250 -6.04 15.45 -19.81
N ALA A 251 -4.99 16.23 -19.53
CA ALA A 251 -3.64 15.94 -19.99
C ALA A 251 -3.05 14.73 -19.25
N TRP A 252 -3.27 14.65 -17.94
CA TRP A 252 -2.87 13.49 -17.14
C TRP A 252 -3.64 12.24 -17.57
N LEU A 253 -4.94 12.34 -17.81
CA LEU A 253 -5.72 11.21 -18.35
C LEU A 253 -5.22 10.78 -19.73
N ALA A 254 -4.83 11.72 -20.60
CA ALA A 254 -4.23 11.40 -21.90
C ALA A 254 -2.87 10.69 -21.76
N GLN A 255 -2.06 11.06 -20.77
CA GLN A 255 -0.82 10.36 -20.43
C GLN A 255 -1.10 8.93 -19.95
N ALA A 256 -2.08 8.76 -19.05
CA ALA A 256 -2.46 7.46 -18.52
C ALA A 256 -2.98 6.50 -19.60
N ARG A 257 -3.71 7.00 -20.61
CA ARG A 257 -4.16 6.21 -21.78
C ARG A 257 -3.03 5.61 -22.62
N ARG A 258 -1.80 6.14 -22.51
CA ARG A 258 -0.62 5.65 -23.25
C ARG A 258 0.15 4.56 -22.52
N VAL A 259 -0.23 4.23 -21.27
CA VAL A 259 0.36 3.11 -20.54
C VAL A 259 0.08 1.83 -21.32
N GLN A 260 1.12 1.04 -21.52
CA GLN A 260 1.02 -0.20 -22.29
C GLN A 260 0.06 -1.18 -21.59
N PRO A 261 -0.95 -1.71 -22.31
CA PRO A 261 -1.85 -2.72 -21.78
C PRO A 261 -1.10 -3.97 -21.32
N ASN A 262 -1.63 -4.61 -20.29
CA ASN A 262 -1.24 -5.94 -19.86
C ASN A 262 -1.77 -7.00 -20.85
N ALA A 263 -0.94 -8.00 -21.14
CA ALA A 263 -1.34 -9.16 -21.94
C ALA A 263 -1.78 -10.35 -21.05
N GLY A 264 -2.58 -11.25 -21.63
CA GLY A 264 -3.00 -12.50 -20.98
C GLY A 264 -4.01 -12.32 -19.84
N ASP A 265 -4.21 -13.38 -19.06
CA ASP A 265 -5.21 -13.43 -17.97
C ASP A 265 -4.94 -12.34 -16.89
N PRO A 266 -5.93 -11.48 -16.58
CA PRO A 266 -5.88 -10.51 -15.48
C PRO A 266 -5.40 -11.05 -14.14
N ALA A 267 -5.70 -12.31 -13.82
CA ALA A 267 -5.27 -12.92 -12.57
C ALA A 267 -3.74 -13.02 -12.42
N GLY A 268 -2.98 -12.98 -13.52
CA GLY A 268 -1.51 -12.98 -13.52
C GLY A 268 -0.87 -11.59 -13.59
N TRP A 269 -1.66 -10.52 -13.62
CA TRP A 269 -1.14 -9.15 -13.74
C TRP A 269 -0.47 -8.63 -12.46
N PRO A 270 -1.02 -8.88 -11.24
CA PRO A 270 -0.42 -8.38 -10.00
C PRO A 270 1.05 -8.78 -9.79
N GLU A 271 1.42 -10.04 -10.04
CA GLU A 271 2.81 -10.51 -9.90
C GLU A 271 3.78 -9.76 -10.83
N ARG A 272 3.32 -9.37 -12.03
CA ARG A 272 4.10 -8.56 -12.97
C ARG A 272 4.19 -7.10 -12.54
N TRP A 273 3.11 -6.56 -11.97
CA TRP A 273 3.13 -5.21 -11.38
C TRP A 273 4.11 -5.15 -10.22
N ALA A 274 4.06 -6.14 -9.31
CA ALA A 274 5.02 -6.27 -8.22
C ALA A 274 6.47 -6.35 -8.72
N THR A 275 6.74 -7.16 -9.76
CA THR A 275 8.07 -7.23 -10.39
C THR A 275 8.56 -5.86 -10.88
N GLN A 276 7.69 -5.05 -11.47
CA GLN A 276 8.05 -3.72 -11.95
C GLN A 276 8.23 -2.71 -10.81
N SER A 277 7.39 -2.78 -9.78
CA SER A 277 7.50 -1.95 -8.59
C SER A 277 8.77 -2.23 -7.79
N LEU A 278 9.22 -3.50 -7.75
CA LEU A 278 10.51 -3.88 -7.16
C LEU A 278 11.70 -3.17 -7.84
N ALA A 279 11.67 -3.04 -9.17
CA ALA A 279 12.69 -2.27 -9.89
C ALA A 279 12.67 -0.78 -9.50
N GLN A 280 11.47 -0.21 -9.30
CA GLN A 280 11.34 1.17 -8.81
C GLN A 280 11.80 1.31 -7.35
N ALA A 281 11.61 0.28 -6.53
CA ALA A 281 12.10 0.25 -5.16
C ALA A 281 13.64 0.29 -5.14
N GLY A 282 14.29 -0.44 -6.05
CA GLY A 282 15.73 -0.33 -6.26
C GLY A 282 16.18 1.12 -6.50
N ALA A 283 15.48 1.84 -7.38
CA ALA A 283 15.75 3.27 -7.63
C ALA A 283 15.40 4.18 -6.44
N ALA A 284 14.38 3.82 -5.66
CA ALA A 284 13.98 4.55 -4.45
C ALA A 284 15.06 4.45 -3.37
N PHE A 285 15.65 3.28 -3.18
CA PHE A 285 16.70 3.04 -2.19
C PHE A 285 18.11 3.39 -2.68
N ASP A 286 18.30 3.64 -3.96
CA ASP A 286 19.61 3.93 -4.53
C ASP A 286 20.22 5.22 -3.94
N GLY A 287 21.52 5.18 -3.64
CA GLY A 287 22.26 6.29 -3.04
C GLY A 287 21.94 6.59 -1.56
N LEU A 288 21.00 5.88 -0.93
CA LEU A 288 20.68 6.06 0.48
C LEU A 288 21.75 5.45 1.39
N LYS A 289 22.13 6.19 2.43
CA LYS A 289 23.09 5.79 3.48
C LYS A 289 22.38 5.73 4.82
N PHE A 290 22.59 4.65 5.55
CA PHE A 290 21.96 4.41 6.84
C PHE A 290 22.99 4.55 7.95
N SER A 291 22.58 5.07 9.11
CA SER A 291 23.41 5.07 10.32
C SER A 291 23.61 3.65 10.87
N ASP A 292 24.36 3.50 11.95
CA ASP A 292 24.22 2.32 12.80
C ASP A 292 22.79 2.22 13.35
N ARG A 293 22.38 1.00 13.70
CA ARG A 293 21.06 0.71 14.25
C ARG A 293 20.88 1.33 15.63
N GLN A 294 19.79 2.06 15.82
CA GLN A 294 19.35 2.69 17.07
C GLN A 294 18.05 2.02 17.54
N GLY A 295 18.15 1.03 18.43
CA GLY A 295 16.99 0.24 18.86
C GLY A 295 16.46 -0.61 17.71
N SER A 296 15.25 -0.35 17.22
CA SER A 296 14.66 -1.00 16.03
C SER A 296 14.71 -0.12 14.77
N GLN A 297 15.43 1.00 14.81
CA GLN A 297 15.41 2.03 13.77
C GLN A 297 16.81 2.41 13.30
N TRP A 298 16.89 3.07 12.14
CA TRP A 298 18.10 3.67 11.58
C TRP A 298 17.78 5.10 11.19
N ASN A 299 18.78 5.98 11.30
CA ASN A 299 18.67 7.34 10.77
C ASN A 299 19.15 7.37 9.32
N LEU A 300 18.48 8.20 8.52
CA LEU A 300 18.73 8.37 7.10
C LEU A 300 18.68 9.86 6.75
N THR A 301 19.73 10.35 6.08
CA THR A 301 19.72 11.66 5.43
C THR A 301 19.52 11.46 3.93
N LEU A 302 18.50 12.12 3.37
CA LEU A 302 18.23 12.05 1.95
C LEU A 302 19.33 12.79 1.16
N PRO A 303 19.89 12.18 0.10
CA PRO A 303 20.92 12.83 -0.70
C PRO A 303 20.35 14.01 -1.51
N SER A 304 21.23 14.88 -1.99
CA SER A 304 20.85 15.96 -2.91
C SER A 304 20.14 15.41 -4.15
N GLY A 305 19.12 16.11 -4.63
CA GLY A 305 18.32 15.70 -5.79
C GLY A 305 17.33 14.55 -5.53
N TYR A 306 17.32 13.95 -4.34
CA TYR A 306 16.44 12.83 -4.02
C TYR A 306 14.96 13.16 -4.22
N ALA A 307 14.52 14.35 -3.78
CA ALA A 307 13.12 14.76 -3.88
C ALA A 307 12.63 14.86 -5.33
N ALA A 308 13.45 15.40 -6.25
CA ALA A 308 13.09 15.48 -7.66
C ALA A 308 12.95 14.09 -8.28
N ARG A 309 13.92 13.19 -8.01
CA ARG A 309 13.87 11.79 -8.45
C ARG A 309 12.66 11.05 -7.88
N ALA A 310 12.41 11.18 -6.58
CA ALA A 310 11.28 10.54 -5.91
C ALA A 310 9.96 11.05 -6.50
N ASN A 311 9.79 12.35 -6.70
CA ASN A 311 8.57 12.91 -7.28
C ASN A 311 8.36 12.47 -8.74
N ALA A 312 9.42 12.32 -9.54
CA ALA A 312 9.32 11.76 -10.89
C ALA A 312 8.80 10.31 -10.86
N ILE A 313 9.35 9.48 -9.97
CA ILE A 313 8.89 8.09 -9.78
C ILE A 313 7.44 8.06 -9.27
N LYS A 314 7.09 8.88 -8.27
CA LYS A 314 5.71 8.97 -7.75
C LYS A 314 4.71 9.33 -8.85
N ARG A 315 5.00 10.36 -9.64
CA ARG A 315 4.13 10.76 -10.76
C ARG A 315 3.94 9.62 -11.76
N GLN A 316 5.04 8.95 -12.11
CA GLN A 316 4.99 7.80 -13.02
C GLN A 316 4.15 6.66 -12.44
N GLN A 317 4.37 6.27 -11.18
CA GLN A 317 3.66 5.17 -10.54
C GLN A 317 2.17 5.47 -10.35
N LEU A 318 1.78 6.68 -9.94
CA LEU A 318 0.36 7.08 -9.87
C LEU A 318 -0.32 6.99 -11.25
N THR A 319 0.38 7.41 -12.31
CA THR A 319 -0.12 7.35 -13.69
C THR A 319 -0.34 5.90 -14.14
N ILE A 320 0.66 5.04 -13.90
CA ILE A 320 0.62 3.62 -14.26
C ILE A 320 -0.45 2.88 -13.46
N ALA A 321 -0.52 3.11 -12.15
CA ALA A 321 -1.51 2.52 -11.26
C ALA A 321 -2.94 2.89 -11.68
N GLY A 322 -3.21 4.17 -11.96
CA GLY A 322 -4.52 4.61 -12.42
C GLY A 322 -4.93 4.00 -13.76
N ALA A 323 -3.99 3.91 -14.71
CA ALA A 323 -4.22 3.25 -15.98
C ALA A 323 -4.52 1.75 -15.83
N ARG A 324 -3.75 1.05 -14.99
CA ARG A 324 -3.91 -0.38 -14.73
C ARG A 324 -5.15 -0.72 -13.93
N LEU A 325 -5.55 0.15 -12.99
CA LEU A 325 -6.83 0.02 -12.31
C LEU A 325 -7.97 0.12 -13.33
N ALA A 326 -7.95 1.10 -14.22
CA ALA A 326 -8.95 1.19 -15.29
C ALA A 326 -8.95 -0.03 -16.21
N GLU A 327 -7.76 -0.52 -16.57
CA GLU A 327 -7.60 -1.68 -17.42
C GLU A 327 -8.15 -2.96 -16.78
N VAL A 328 -7.81 -3.24 -15.52
CA VAL A 328 -8.29 -4.44 -14.83
C VAL A 328 -9.79 -4.38 -14.60
N LEU A 329 -10.35 -3.21 -14.28
CA LEU A 329 -11.80 -3.02 -14.16
C LEU A 329 -12.52 -3.31 -15.48
N LYS A 330 -11.97 -2.86 -16.62
CA LYS A 330 -12.50 -3.19 -17.96
C LYS A 330 -12.36 -4.67 -18.30
N ALA A 331 -11.28 -5.31 -17.86
CA ALA A 331 -11.04 -6.71 -18.15
C ALA A 331 -11.95 -7.65 -17.35
N VAL A 332 -12.26 -7.32 -16.08
CA VAL A 332 -13.17 -8.12 -15.25
C VAL A 332 -14.65 -7.78 -15.48
N PHE A 333 -14.94 -6.59 -16.03
CA PHE A 333 -16.29 -6.15 -16.40
C PHE A 333 -16.39 -5.73 -17.88
N PRO A 334 -16.22 -6.68 -18.83
CA PRO A 334 -16.15 -6.36 -20.26
C PRO A 334 -17.52 -6.06 -20.91
N LYS A 335 -18.63 -6.33 -20.23
CA LYS A 335 -20.00 -6.24 -20.74
C LYS A 335 -20.94 -5.64 -19.72
#